data_AF-A0A964QYZ1-F1
#
_entry.id   AF-A0A964QYZ1-F1
#
_cell.length_a   1.000
_cell.length_b   1.000
_cell.length_c   1.000
_cell.angle_alpha   90.00
_cell.angle_beta   90.00
_cell.angle_gamma   90.00
#
_symmetry.space_group_name_H-M   'P 1'
#
loop_
_entity.id
_entity.type
_entity.pdbx_description
1 polymer ?
#
loop_
_entity_poly.entity_id
_entity_poly.type
_entity_poly.pdbx_seq_one_letter_code
_entity_poly.pdbx_strand_id
1 'polypeptide(L)'
;MSAFGIASALAVTNARSQNTVSVDELGNGFYNGAVVGAGFQPDHFNGGIPGFAYTLPFIYTFPQPVADILLNEPGNPLPSDLLRFTRDPNGPNTLLFFYSDASAGDPPDAPADVLGLPNVVNLVLVATETGLFGNPYTEAGPNGLVYTANPGMAGDDGSGIATQYTFINDTAVPEPGTLALSAGGLGMFGGFKLLRRKVRS
;
A
#
# COMPACT_ATOMS: atom_id res chain seq x y z
N MET A 1 38.47 0.50 39.84
CA MET A 1 37.32 -0.40 39.62
C MET A 1 36.32 0.37 38.78
N SER A 2 36.08 -0.09 37.55
CA SER A 2 35.24 0.58 36.56
C SER A 2 33.80 0.08 36.70
N ALA A 3 32.84 0.98 36.92
CA ALA A 3 31.42 0.66 36.93
C ALA A 3 30.85 0.89 35.53
N PHE A 4 30.94 -0.14 34.69
CA PHE A 4 30.02 -0.35 33.58
C PHE A 4 28.71 -0.88 34.15
N GLY A 5 27.55 -0.29 33.83
CA GLY A 5 26.29 -0.91 34.24
C GLY A 5 25.01 -0.13 33.98
N ILE A 6 24.51 -0.23 32.76
CA ILE A 6 23.08 -0.37 32.40
C ILE A 6 22.15 0.80 32.79
N ALA A 7 21.94 1.72 31.85
CA ALA A 7 20.70 2.50 31.75
C ALA A 7 20.15 2.39 30.32
N SER A 8 19.63 1.21 29.98
CA SER A 8 18.73 1.05 28.83
C SER A 8 17.40 0.55 29.35
N ALA A 9 16.75 1.40 30.15
CA ALA A 9 15.37 1.19 30.56
C ALA A 9 14.46 1.67 29.42
N LEU A 10 13.99 0.70 28.64
CA LEU A 10 12.62 0.62 28.10
C LEU A 10 11.98 1.96 27.73
N ALA A 11 12.28 2.45 26.53
CA ALA A 11 11.32 3.22 25.76
C ALA A 11 10.61 2.28 24.77
N VAL A 12 9.89 1.29 25.28
CA VAL A 12 8.83 0.62 24.51
C VAL A 12 7.59 1.47 24.70
N THR A 13 7.48 2.54 23.92
CA THR A 13 6.24 3.28 23.79
C THR A 13 5.21 2.33 23.20
N ASN A 14 4.06 2.18 23.86
CA ASN A 14 2.97 1.28 23.48
C ASN A 14 2.63 1.39 21.98
N ALA A 15 3.00 0.38 21.20
CA ALA A 15 2.61 0.26 19.80
C ALA A 15 1.85 -1.05 19.58
N ARG A 16 0.79 -1.32 20.36
CA ARG A 16 -0.14 -2.44 20.12
C ARG A 16 -1.54 -2.16 20.68
N SER A 17 -2.47 -1.83 19.80
CA SER A 17 -3.86 -2.32 19.87
C SER A 17 -4.65 -2.08 18.58
N GLN A 18 -3.99 -1.85 17.42
CA GLN A 18 -4.68 -1.77 16.14
C GLN A 18 -4.34 -3.02 15.34
N ASN A 19 -5.36 -3.64 14.75
CA ASN A 19 -5.14 -4.66 13.74
C ASN A 19 -4.70 -3.97 12.45
N THR A 20 -3.77 -4.57 11.72
CA THR A 20 -3.21 -3.97 10.52
C THR A 20 -3.53 -4.81 9.29
N VAL A 21 -3.95 -4.14 8.22
CA VAL A 21 -4.07 -4.69 6.88
C VAL A 21 -3.18 -3.85 5.97
N SER A 22 -2.36 -4.49 5.16
CA SER A 22 -1.62 -3.81 4.10
C SER A 22 -1.81 -4.57 2.81
N VAL A 23 -2.20 -3.89 1.74
CA VAL A 23 -2.41 -4.46 0.41
C VAL A 23 -1.83 -3.53 -0.65
N ASP A 24 -1.44 -4.09 -1.79
CA ASP A 24 -0.97 -3.34 -2.96
C ASP A 24 -1.72 -3.78 -4.23
N GLU A 25 -1.37 -3.21 -5.37
CA GLU A 25 -1.98 -3.57 -6.65
C GLU A 25 -1.42 -4.89 -7.22
N LEU A 26 -0.27 -5.33 -6.70
CA LEU A 26 0.51 -6.48 -7.20
C LEU A 26 0.12 -7.82 -6.56
N GLY A 27 -0.75 -7.81 -5.55
CA GLY A 27 -1.17 -9.02 -4.85
C GLY A 27 -0.39 -9.33 -3.58
N ASN A 28 0.48 -8.45 -3.13
CA ASN A 28 1.11 -8.58 -1.81
C ASN A 28 0.13 -8.05 -0.77
N GLY A 29 -0.24 -8.91 0.18
CA GLY A 29 -1.20 -8.57 1.21
C GLY A 29 -0.83 -9.17 2.55
N PHE A 30 -1.04 -8.41 3.62
CA PHE A 30 -0.82 -8.86 4.99
C PHE A 30 -1.98 -8.47 5.90
N TYR A 31 -2.38 -9.37 6.80
CA TYR A 31 -3.24 -9.10 7.95
C TYR A 31 -2.48 -9.46 9.22
N ASN A 32 -2.24 -8.49 10.10
CA ASN A 32 -1.46 -8.65 11.32
C ASN A 32 -0.10 -9.33 11.09
N GLY A 33 0.53 -9.05 9.93
CA GLY A 33 1.81 -9.61 9.51
C GLY A 33 1.74 -11.01 8.87
N ALA A 34 0.57 -11.65 8.82
CA ALA A 34 0.37 -12.90 8.09
C ALA A 34 -0.06 -12.61 6.65
N VAL A 35 0.48 -13.37 5.69
CA VAL A 35 0.12 -13.21 4.27
C VAL A 35 -1.37 -13.54 4.06
N VAL A 36 -2.08 -12.69 3.33
CA VAL A 36 -3.46 -12.96 2.89
C VAL A 36 -3.47 -13.41 1.43
N GLY A 37 -4.44 -14.25 1.07
CA GLY A 37 -4.60 -14.70 -0.31
C GLY A 37 -5.12 -13.57 -1.19
N ALA A 38 -4.56 -13.44 -2.40
CA ALA A 38 -4.98 -12.50 -3.42
C ALA A 38 -5.26 -13.24 -4.74
N GLY A 39 -6.18 -12.72 -5.55
CA GLY A 39 -6.48 -13.26 -6.87
C GLY A 39 -7.78 -12.72 -7.44
N PHE A 40 -8.07 -13.08 -8.69
CA PHE A 40 -9.31 -12.69 -9.34
C PHE A 40 -10.52 -13.39 -8.73
N GLN A 41 -11.49 -12.62 -8.28
CA GLN A 41 -12.75 -13.08 -7.72
C GLN A 41 -13.93 -12.42 -8.44
N PRO A 42 -15.09 -13.08 -8.58
CA PRO A 42 -16.27 -12.46 -9.16
C PRO A 42 -16.81 -11.36 -8.24
N ASP A 43 -16.88 -10.13 -8.73
CA ASP A 43 -17.57 -9.05 -8.00
C ASP A 43 -19.06 -9.04 -8.35
N HIS A 44 -19.88 -9.55 -7.44
CA HIS A 44 -21.34 -9.60 -7.60
C HIS A 44 -21.99 -8.20 -7.71
N PHE A 45 -21.31 -7.17 -7.23
CA PHE A 45 -21.75 -5.78 -7.32
C PHE A 45 -21.27 -5.10 -8.62
N ASN A 46 -20.37 -5.74 -9.37
CA ASN A 46 -19.96 -5.36 -10.73
C ASN A 46 -20.49 -6.33 -11.80
N GLY A 47 -21.72 -6.82 -11.61
CA GLY A 47 -22.37 -7.73 -12.57
C GLY A 47 -21.71 -9.11 -12.69
N GLY A 48 -20.86 -9.50 -11.73
CA GLY A 48 -20.11 -10.75 -11.75
C GLY A 48 -18.82 -10.70 -12.57
N ILE A 49 -18.43 -9.52 -13.08
CA ILE A 49 -17.14 -9.34 -13.75
C ILE A 49 -16.02 -9.58 -12.71
N PRO A 50 -15.04 -10.45 -12.99
CA PRO A 50 -13.95 -10.68 -12.07
C PRO A 50 -13.11 -9.43 -11.84
N GLY A 51 -12.83 -9.13 -10.58
CA GLY A 51 -11.88 -8.09 -10.15
C GLY A 51 -10.78 -8.70 -9.30
N PHE A 52 -9.66 -8.00 -9.16
CA PHE A 52 -8.57 -8.44 -8.30
C PHE A 52 -8.94 -8.19 -6.84
N ALA A 53 -8.85 -9.23 -6.00
CA ALA A 53 -9.32 -9.16 -4.62
C ALA A 53 -8.41 -9.87 -3.63
N TYR A 54 -8.39 -9.34 -2.41
CA TYR A 54 -7.80 -9.95 -1.23
C TYR A 54 -8.87 -10.65 -0.40
N THR A 55 -8.57 -11.88 0.03
CA THR A 55 -9.42 -12.65 0.96
C THR A 55 -8.94 -12.41 2.38
N LEU A 56 -9.61 -11.50 3.09
CA LEU A 56 -9.29 -11.18 4.48
C LEU A 56 -9.98 -12.18 5.44
N PRO A 57 -9.29 -12.64 6.50
CA PRO A 57 -9.72 -13.77 7.33
C PRO A 57 -10.75 -13.39 8.40
N PHE A 58 -11.67 -12.49 8.06
CA PHE A 58 -12.75 -12.03 8.92
C PHE A 58 -13.93 -11.56 8.09
N ILE A 59 -15.12 -11.53 8.68
CA ILE A 59 -16.30 -10.90 8.08
C ILE A 59 -16.37 -9.47 8.61
N TYR A 60 -16.30 -8.47 7.74
CA TYR A 60 -16.39 -7.09 8.17
C TYR A 60 -17.80 -6.77 8.73
N THR A 61 -17.86 -5.93 9.75
CA THR A 61 -19.08 -5.71 10.55
C THR A 61 -20.01 -4.61 10.03
N PHE A 62 -19.58 -3.86 9.01
CA PHE A 62 -20.36 -2.76 8.47
C PHE A 62 -21.73 -3.22 7.95
N PRO A 63 -22.82 -2.48 8.22
CA PRO A 63 -24.19 -2.99 8.02
C PRO A 63 -24.55 -3.33 6.57
N GLN A 64 -24.01 -2.56 5.61
CA GLN A 64 -24.25 -2.79 4.19
C GLN A 64 -23.38 -3.92 3.66
N PRO A 65 -23.86 -4.71 2.68
CA PRO A 65 -23.12 -5.85 2.11
C PRO A 65 -21.97 -5.43 1.17
N VAL A 66 -21.83 -4.13 0.91
CA VAL A 66 -20.75 -3.52 0.13
C VAL A 66 -20.40 -2.14 0.69
N ALA A 67 -19.13 -1.77 0.62
CA ALA A 67 -18.65 -0.42 0.92
C ALA A 67 -17.48 -0.06 0.01
N ASP A 68 -17.54 1.11 -0.62
CA ASP A 68 -16.59 1.58 -1.61
C ASP A 68 -15.83 2.81 -1.11
N ILE A 69 -14.51 2.78 -1.29
CA ILE A 69 -13.62 3.91 -1.09
C ILE A 69 -13.08 4.29 -2.47
N LEU A 70 -13.21 5.57 -2.84
CA LEU A 70 -12.58 6.13 -4.03
C LEU A 70 -11.27 6.80 -3.65
N LEU A 71 -10.23 6.52 -4.42
CA LEU A 71 -8.95 7.20 -4.33
C LEU A 71 -8.77 8.09 -5.55
N ASN A 72 -8.19 9.26 -5.33
CA ASN A 72 -7.84 10.21 -6.36
C ASN A 72 -6.34 10.50 -6.31
N GLU A 73 -5.74 10.64 -7.49
CA GLU A 73 -4.36 11.10 -7.61
C GLU A 73 -4.16 12.53 -7.08
N PRO A 74 -2.98 12.85 -6.51
CA PRO A 74 -2.65 14.22 -6.13
C PRO A 74 -2.80 15.19 -7.31
N GLY A 75 -3.63 16.22 -7.12
CA GLY A 75 -3.85 17.25 -8.15
C GLY A 75 -4.82 16.86 -9.27
N ASN A 76 -5.35 15.63 -9.26
CA ASN A 76 -6.42 15.19 -10.14
C ASN A 76 -7.71 14.92 -9.34
N PRO A 77 -8.82 15.64 -9.59
CA PRO A 77 -10.07 15.38 -8.87
C PRO A 77 -10.83 14.15 -9.37
N LEU A 78 -10.36 13.50 -10.45
CA LEU A 78 -10.96 12.27 -10.97
C LEU A 78 -10.45 11.07 -10.16
N PRO A 79 -11.33 10.10 -9.85
CA PRO A 79 -10.91 8.87 -9.19
C PRO A 79 -9.95 8.06 -10.07
N SER A 80 -8.84 7.65 -9.48
CA SER A 80 -7.88 6.71 -10.04
C SER A 80 -8.22 5.28 -9.62
N ASP A 81 -8.64 5.10 -8.36
CA ASP A 81 -8.83 3.77 -7.79
C ASP A 81 -10.16 3.62 -7.07
N LEU A 82 -10.64 2.38 -7.04
CA LEU A 82 -11.79 1.97 -6.28
C LEU A 82 -11.44 0.75 -5.43
N LEU A 83 -11.51 0.94 -4.12
CA LEU A 83 -11.40 -0.13 -3.14
C LEU A 83 -12.80 -0.53 -2.70
N ARG A 84 -13.12 -1.82 -2.79
CA ARG A 84 -14.46 -2.32 -2.46
C ARG A 84 -14.42 -3.46 -1.47
N PHE A 85 -15.01 -3.22 -0.30
CA PHE A 85 -15.26 -4.25 0.71
C PHE A 85 -16.57 -4.96 0.43
N THR A 86 -16.54 -6.28 0.36
CA THR A 86 -17.73 -7.14 0.25
C THR A 86 -17.59 -8.37 1.13
N ARG A 87 -18.70 -9.01 1.47
CA ARG A 87 -18.67 -10.28 2.19
C ARG A 87 -18.50 -11.39 1.17
N ASP A 88 -17.60 -12.32 1.42
CA ASP A 88 -17.46 -13.51 0.59
C ASP A 88 -18.80 -14.29 0.63
N PRO A 89 -19.48 -14.47 -0.51
CA PRO A 89 -20.74 -15.21 -0.56
C PRO A 89 -20.58 -16.69 -0.19
N ASN A 90 -19.35 -17.22 -0.24
CA ASN A 90 -19.06 -18.64 -0.04
C ASN A 90 -18.41 -18.96 1.32
N GLY A 91 -18.13 -17.96 2.17
CA GLY A 91 -17.35 -18.19 3.37
C GLY A 91 -17.34 -17.03 4.37
N PRO A 92 -16.69 -17.22 5.54
CA PRO A 92 -16.62 -16.21 6.58
C PRO A 92 -15.50 -15.18 6.33
N ASN A 93 -15.34 -14.74 5.09
CA ASN A 93 -14.27 -13.83 4.68
C ASN A 93 -14.83 -12.49 4.19
N THR A 94 -13.94 -11.50 4.16
CA THR A 94 -14.17 -10.23 3.48
C THR A 94 -13.34 -10.27 2.22
N LEU A 95 -13.98 -9.96 1.08
CA LEU A 95 -13.27 -9.70 -0.16
C LEU A 95 -13.04 -8.19 -0.24
N LEU A 96 -11.78 -7.80 -0.27
CA LEU A 96 -11.35 -6.44 -0.58
C LEU A 96 -10.90 -6.42 -2.04
N PHE A 97 -11.74 -5.88 -2.91
CA PHE A 97 -11.39 -5.64 -4.30
C PHE A 97 -10.54 -4.38 -4.43
N PHE A 98 -9.51 -4.45 -5.26
CA PHE A 98 -8.67 -3.32 -5.64
C PHE A 98 -8.78 -3.16 -7.16
N TYR A 99 -9.40 -2.06 -7.58
CA TYR A 99 -9.47 -1.65 -8.98
C TYR A 99 -8.64 -0.38 -9.15
N SER A 100 -7.65 -0.43 -10.03
CA SER A 100 -6.80 0.69 -10.39
C SER A 100 -7.05 1.06 -11.86
N ASP A 101 -7.15 2.34 -12.18
CA ASP A 101 -7.25 2.79 -13.57
C ASP A 101 -5.89 2.69 -14.24
N ALA A 102 -5.79 1.89 -15.30
CA ALA A 102 -4.52 1.65 -15.98
C ALA A 102 -3.96 2.96 -16.57
N SER A 103 -2.83 3.43 -16.07
CA SER A 103 -2.14 4.61 -16.60
C SER A 103 -0.90 4.20 -17.41
N ALA A 104 -0.54 5.02 -18.40
CA ALA A 104 0.66 4.77 -19.21
C ALA A 104 1.98 4.98 -18.45
N GLY A 105 1.91 5.46 -17.19
CA GLY A 105 3.06 5.68 -16.31
C GLY A 105 3.35 4.51 -15.36
N ASP A 106 2.43 3.56 -15.23
CA ASP A 106 2.49 2.52 -14.20
C ASP A 106 3.44 1.37 -14.61
N PRO A 107 3.92 0.55 -13.65
CA PRO A 107 4.58 -0.71 -13.95
C PRO A 107 3.70 -1.54 -14.90
N PRO A 108 4.29 -2.42 -15.74
CA PRO A 108 3.52 -3.18 -16.71
C PRO A 108 2.39 -3.98 -16.05
N ASP A 109 1.14 -3.65 -16.40
CA ASP A 109 -0.13 -4.32 -16.12
C ASP A 109 -0.21 -4.94 -14.71
N ALA A 110 -0.37 -4.11 -13.67
CA ALA A 110 -0.64 -4.63 -12.35
C ALA A 110 -1.96 -5.44 -12.36
N PRO A 111 -2.08 -6.52 -11.57
CA PRO A 111 -3.30 -7.32 -11.52
C PRO A 111 -4.58 -6.53 -11.22
N ALA A 112 -4.46 -5.43 -10.47
CA ALA A 112 -5.57 -4.53 -10.13
C ALA A 112 -6.01 -3.61 -11.29
N ASP A 113 -5.21 -3.50 -12.36
CA ASP A 113 -5.46 -2.59 -13.47
C ASP A 113 -6.73 -2.96 -14.23
N VAL A 114 -7.58 -1.95 -14.44
CA VAL A 114 -8.79 -2.05 -15.24
C VAL A 114 -8.83 -0.93 -16.27
N LEU A 115 -9.47 -1.23 -17.41
CA LEU A 115 -9.71 -0.23 -18.48
C LEU A 115 -10.71 0.87 -18.09
N GLY A 116 -11.35 0.72 -16.95
CA GLY A 116 -12.30 1.67 -16.41
C GLY A 116 -12.85 1.18 -15.08
N LEU A 117 -12.90 2.09 -14.11
CA LEU A 117 -13.36 1.77 -12.76
C LEU A 117 -14.82 1.27 -12.77
N PRO A 118 -15.15 0.27 -11.94
CA PRO A 118 -16.53 -0.15 -11.73
C PRO A 118 -17.40 1.01 -11.22
N ASN A 119 -18.71 0.91 -11.46
CA ASN A 119 -19.65 1.83 -10.84
C ASN A 119 -19.59 1.72 -9.32
N VAL A 120 -19.58 2.86 -8.65
CA VAL A 120 -19.69 2.96 -7.20
C VAL A 120 -21.09 2.51 -6.78
N VAL A 121 -21.15 1.60 -5.82
CA VAL A 121 -22.38 1.04 -5.28
C VAL A 121 -22.71 1.64 -3.92
N ASN A 122 -21.72 1.78 -3.03
CA ASN A 122 -21.94 2.39 -1.71
C ASN A 122 -20.71 3.16 -1.24
N LEU A 123 -20.63 4.43 -1.63
CA LEU A 123 -19.51 5.30 -1.28
C LEU A 123 -19.46 5.61 0.21
N VAL A 124 -18.35 5.26 0.86
CA VAL A 124 -18.10 5.57 2.28
C VAL A 124 -17.00 6.62 2.46
N LEU A 125 -16.09 6.74 1.50
CA LEU A 125 -14.97 7.69 1.55
C LEU A 125 -14.51 8.05 0.13
N VAL A 126 -14.18 9.32 -0.07
CA VAL A 126 -13.33 9.79 -1.18
C VAL A 126 -12.08 10.35 -0.53
N ALA A 127 -10.91 9.86 -0.92
CA ALA A 127 -9.63 10.30 -0.40
C ALA A 127 -8.69 10.64 -1.55
N THR A 128 -7.79 11.58 -1.31
CA THR A 128 -6.66 11.82 -2.20
C THR A 128 -5.49 11.01 -1.66
N GLU A 129 -4.83 10.28 -2.54
CA GLU A 129 -3.63 9.55 -2.17
C GLU A 129 -2.55 10.51 -1.68
N THR A 130 -1.78 10.08 -0.70
CA THR A 130 -0.66 10.85 -0.18
C THR A 130 0.52 9.91 -0.11
N GLY A 131 1.59 10.19 -0.87
CA GLY A 131 2.80 9.38 -0.88
C GLY A 131 3.18 8.91 0.52
N LEU A 132 3.15 7.59 0.73
CA LEU A 132 3.23 6.98 2.06
C LEU A 132 4.66 7.08 2.64
N PHE A 133 5.64 7.31 1.78
CA PHE A 133 7.07 7.33 2.10
C PHE A 133 7.79 8.54 1.47
N GLY A 134 7.78 9.71 2.13
CA GLY A 134 8.85 10.70 1.97
C GLY A 134 8.43 12.14 1.67
N ASN A 135 8.79 13.03 2.58
CA ASN A 135 9.01 14.46 2.31
C ASN A 135 10.50 14.65 1.96
N PRO A 136 10.88 15.36 0.88
CA PRO A 136 10.04 16.10 -0.06
C PRO A 136 9.33 15.18 -1.05
N TYR A 137 8.03 15.43 -1.23
CA TYR A 137 7.15 14.74 -2.16
C TYR A 137 7.75 14.78 -3.57
N THR A 138 8.28 13.67 -4.00
CA THR A 138 8.61 13.40 -5.39
C THR A 138 7.64 12.34 -5.85
N GLU A 139 7.00 12.56 -7.00
CA GLU A 139 6.12 11.64 -7.76
C GLU A 139 6.84 10.35 -8.21
N ALA A 140 7.80 9.87 -7.41
CA ALA A 140 8.75 8.80 -7.70
C ALA A 140 8.83 7.77 -6.56
N GLY A 141 7.87 7.79 -5.63
CA GLY A 141 7.72 6.81 -4.54
C GLY A 141 6.28 6.30 -4.49
N PRO A 142 5.99 5.18 -3.80
CA PRO A 142 4.66 4.59 -3.82
C PRO A 142 3.59 5.55 -3.29
N ASN A 143 2.56 5.77 -4.10
CA ASN A 143 1.34 6.44 -3.67
C ASN A 143 0.54 5.51 -2.77
N GLY A 144 -0.44 6.05 -2.05
CA GLY A 144 -1.27 5.24 -1.19
C GLY A 144 -2.07 6.01 -0.17
N LEU A 145 -2.83 5.25 0.61
CA LEU A 145 -3.72 5.75 1.64
C LEU A 145 -3.61 4.92 2.92
N VAL A 146 -3.49 5.61 4.06
CA VAL A 146 -3.79 5.03 5.36
C VAL A 146 -5.24 5.29 5.72
N TYR A 147 -6.03 4.24 5.84
CA TYR A 147 -7.41 4.29 6.27
C TYR A 147 -7.56 3.60 7.63
N THR A 148 -8.34 4.18 8.54
CA THR A 148 -8.61 3.56 9.86
C THR A 148 -10.10 3.27 9.99
N ALA A 149 -10.44 1.98 9.96
CA ALA A 149 -11.79 1.50 10.21
C ALA A 149 -12.01 1.39 11.72
N ASN A 150 -12.80 2.30 12.30
CA ASN A 150 -13.27 2.16 13.67
C ASN A 150 -14.38 1.11 13.76
N PRO A 151 -14.71 0.59 14.96
CA PRO A 151 -15.79 -0.37 15.12
C PRO A 151 -17.10 0.06 14.42
N GLY A 152 -17.64 -0.82 13.58
CA GLY A 152 -18.84 -0.59 12.77
C GLY A 152 -18.62 0.19 11.47
N MET A 153 -17.39 0.56 11.10
CA MET A 153 -17.05 1.16 9.81
C MET A 153 -16.71 0.10 8.76
N ALA A 154 -16.67 0.49 7.48
CA ALA A 154 -16.24 -0.37 6.39
C ALA A 154 -14.84 -0.95 6.67
N GLY A 155 -14.66 -2.26 6.53
CA GLY A 155 -13.39 -2.92 6.87
C GLY A 155 -13.13 -3.14 8.38
N ASP A 156 -14.07 -2.83 9.28
CA ASP A 156 -13.93 -3.24 10.69
C ASP A 156 -13.95 -4.77 10.82
N ASP A 157 -12.90 -5.35 11.38
CA ASP A 157 -12.75 -6.80 11.55
C ASP A 157 -13.53 -7.38 12.75
N GLY A 158 -14.22 -6.52 13.51
CA GLY A 158 -15.09 -6.93 14.61
C GLY A 158 -14.36 -7.30 15.90
N SER A 159 -13.05 -7.04 15.97
CA SER A 159 -12.25 -7.24 17.18
C SER A 159 -12.55 -6.22 18.31
N GLY A 160 -13.32 -5.17 18.01
CA GLY A 160 -13.66 -4.10 18.95
C GLY A 160 -12.58 -3.02 19.10
N ILE A 161 -11.49 -3.13 18.34
CA ILE A 161 -10.43 -2.14 18.18
C ILE A 161 -10.41 -1.67 16.71
N ALA A 162 -9.79 -0.51 16.44
CA ALA A 162 -9.70 -0.03 15.07
C ALA A 162 -8.78 -0.92 14.21
N THR A 163 -9.19 -1.15 12.96
CA THR A 163 -8.38 -1.82 11.93
C THR A 163 -7.75 -0.75 11.04
N GLN A 164 -6.42 -0.70 11.00
CA GLN A 164 -5.67 0.21 10.14
C GLN A 164 -5.34 -0.49 8.81
N TYR A 165 -5.74 0.14 7.73
CA TYR A 165 -5.46 -0.26 6.36
C TYR A 165 -4.38 0.62 5.76
N THR A 166 -3.46 0.00 5.05
CA THR A 166 -2.50 0.66 4.17
C THR A 166 -2.73 0.13 2.77
N PHE A 167 -3.25 1.00 1.91
CA PHE A 167 -3.39 0.74 0.47
C PHE A 167 -2.18 1.37 -0.22
N ILE A 168 -1.49 0.61 -1.05
CA ILE A 168 -0.29 1.04 -1.77
C ILE A 168 -0.61 1.00 -3.27
N ASN A 169 -0.57 2.17 -3.90
CA ASN A 169 -0.65 2.37 -5.33
C ASN A 169 0.75 2.57 -5.88
N ASP A 170 1.01 1.97 -7.04
CA ASP A 170 2.29 1.97 -7.74
C ASP A 170 3.46 1.63 -6.81
N THR A 171 3.97 0.40 -6.88
CA THR A 171 5.32 0.19 -6.36
C THR A 171 6.27 0.88 -7.33
N ALA A 172 6.55 2.16 -7.10
CA ALA A 172 7.65 2.85 -7.74
C ALA A 172 8.83 1.90 -7.65
N VAL A 173 9.21 1.30 -8.77
CA VAL A 173 10.44 0.52 -8.87
C VAL A 173 11.47 1.45 -8.27
N PRO A 174 12.15 1.10 -7.16
CA PRO A 174 13.13 1.99 -6.59
C PRO A 174 14.10 2.30 -7.71
N GLU A 175 14.07 3.52 -8.24
CA GLU A 175 15.00 3.88 -9.30
C GLU A 175 16.37 3.56 -8.71
N PRO A 176 17.16 2.65 -9.31
CA PRO A 176 18.47 2.33 -8.79
C PRO A 176 19.23 3.64 -8.74
N GLY A 177 19.42 4.17 -7.53
CA GLY A 177 19.60 5.60 -7.34
C GLY A 177 20.56 6.18 -8.36
N THR A 178 20.07 7.08 -9.21
CA THR A 178 20.92 7.85 -10.13
C THR A 178 22.04 8.56 -9.37
N LEU A 179 21.85 8.80 -8.05
CA LEU A 179 22.85 9.19 -7.06
C LEU A 179 23.92 8.12 -6.77
N ALA A 180 23.57 6.84 -6.66
CA ALA A 180 24.51 5.73 -6.50
C ALA A 180 25.36 5.52 -7.78
N LEU A 181 24.76 5.65 -8.97
CA LEU A 181 25.49 5.54 -10.24
C LEU A 181 26.39 6.77 -10.50
N SER A 182 25.95 7.98 -10.14
CA SER A 182 26.78 9.19 -10.26
C SER A 182 27.90 9.24 -9.21
N ALA A 183 27.66 8.79 -7.98
CA ALA A 183 28.70 8.63 -6.95
C ALA A 183 29.72 7.54 -7.34
N GLY A 184 29.26 6.42 -7.90
CA GLY A 184 30.12 5.37 -8.44
C GLY A 184 30.93 5.82 -9.67
N GLY A 185 30.32 6.59 -10.56
CA GLY A 185 30.96 7.15 -11.75
C GLY A 185 32.04 8.20 -11.43
N LEU A 186 31.75 9.14 -10.51
CA LEU A 186 32.72 10.14 -10.07
C LEU A 186 33.89 9.51 -9.26
N GLY A 187 33.61 8.46 -8.48
CA GLY A 187 34.64 7.70 -7.76
C GLY A 187 35.64 7.00 -8.69
N MET A 188 35.15 6.42 -9.79
CA MET A 188 36.01 5.78 -10.79
C MET A 188 36.87 6.79 -11.57
N PHE A 189 36.35 7.95 -11.97
CA PHE A 189 37.15 8.95 -12.68
C PHE A 189 38.10 9.76 -11.78
N GLY A 190 37.79 9.92 -10.49
CA GLY A 190 38.67 10.57 -9.51
C GLY A 190 39.85 9.69 -9.06
N GLY A 191 39.63 8.38 -8.93
CA GLY A 191 40.65 7.41 -8.49
C GLY A 191 41.85 7.29 -9.43
N PHE A 192 41.63 7.39 -10.75
CA PHE A 192 42.72 7.30 -11.74
C PHE A 192 43.64 8.54 -11.78
N LYS A 193 43.16 9.72 -11.37
CA LYS A 193 44.01 10.92 -11.29
C LYS A 193 44.93 10.94 -10.07
N LEU A 194 44.51 10.35 -8.94
CA LEU A 194 45.32 10.29 -7.72
C LEU A 194 46.41 9.22 -7.79
N LEU A 195 46.15 8.09 -8.45
CA LEU A 195 47.16 7.03 -8.64
C LEU A 195 48.32 7.47 -9.55
N ARG A 196 48.09 8.35 -10.53
CA ARG A 196 49.16 8.87 -11.39
C ARG A 196 50.12 9.84 -10.70
N ARG A 197 49.71 10.49 -9.60
CA ARG A 197 50.56 11.47 -8.91
C ARG A 197 51.56 10.82 -7.95
N LYS A 198 51.39 9.53 -7.64
CA LYS A 198 52.28 8.77 -6.73
C LYS A 198 53.39 7.98 -7.43
N VAL A 199 53.49 8.03 -8.77
CA VAL A 199 54.48 7.26 -9.57
C VAL A 199 55.58 8.15 -10.18
N ARG A 200 55.69 9.43 -9.78
CA ARG A 200 56.88 10.26 -10.09
C ARG A 200 57.46 10.83 -8.81
N SER A 201 58.26 9.99 -8.15
CA SER A 201 59.52 10.40 -7.53
C SER A 201 60.55 10.71 -8.61
#